data_AF-A0A9N8DH45-F1
#
_entry.id   AF-A0A9N8DH45-F1
#
_cell.length_a   1.000
_cell.length_b   1.000
_cell.length_c   1.000
_cell.angle_alpha   90.00
_cell.angle_beta   90.00
_cell.angle_gamma   90.00
#
_symmetry.space_group_name_H-M   'P 1'
#
loop_
_entity.id
_entity.type
_entity.pdbx_description
1 polymer ?
#
loop_
_entity_poly.entity_id
_entity_poly.type
_entity_poly.pdbx_seq_one_letter_code
_entity_poly.pdbx_strand_id
1 'polypeptide(L)'
;MTTKGILLLLLVSLFHTTIFAFQASTTTSRASKTALQVHEDHVISRRSALIAPLVASIGLTTTCSRPSHAAAATAVLGGATQAARVETWPGIDGLEPMYEFKLSLDAVVAGVQDPKNWPYIQKRLEKFFGGFIVNEKNFYFGVGLQYMNDIQYDKAELPNYVVLDKQSRYDALEQTMKSLENLKSVLAIGGSDEATVVDLAKSSQSALASWFALIPEKDVKAVEEFFLNVKKADTNRDGRLSDDELVFLSPAEQQIWKRRVDKFG
;
A
#
# COMPACT_ATOMS: atom_id res chain seq x y z
N MET A 1 50.30 29.82 -68.27
CA MET A 1 51.67 29.27 -68.21
C MET A 1 51.81 28.53 -66.89
N THR A 2 52.21 27.24 -66.95
CA THR A 2 52.95 26.44 -65.93
C THR A 2 52.37 26.34 -64.50
N THR A 3 52.26 25.21 -63.77
CA THR A 3 52.55 23.78 -63.93
C THR A 3 51.99 23.05 -62.68
N LYS A 4 51.44 21.84 -62.88
CA LYS A 4 51.35 20.59 -62.05
C LYS A 4 51.90 20.65 -60.60
N GLY A 5 51.30 20.05 -59.56
CA GLY A 5 50.75 18.69 -59.44
C GLY A 5 51.73 17.78 -58.65
N ILE A 6 51.44 17.46 -57.39
CA ILE A 6 52.18 16.53 -56.49
C ILE A 6 51.11 15.64 -55.85
N LEU A 7 50.88 14.41 -56.32
CA LEU A 7 51.58 13.13 -56.15
C LEU A 7 51.49 12.50 -54.74
N LEU A 8 50.65 11.47 -54.71
CA LEU A 8 50.38 10.41 -53.74
C LEU A 8 51.51 9.37 -53.74
N LEU A 9 51.90 8.81 -52.58
CA LEU A 9 52.32 7.40 -52.39
C LEU A 9 52.92 7.16 -50.99
N LEU A 10 52.35 6.19 -50.25
CA LEU A 10 53.14 5.27 -49.42
C LEU A 10 52.41 3.94 -49.28
N LEU A 11 53.13 2.90 -49.72
CA LEU A 11 52.84 1.47 -49.74
C LEU A 11 53.46 0.81 -48.49
N VAL A 12 53.00 -0.41 -48.15
CA VAL A 12 53.70 -1.59 -47.55
C VAL A 12 52.64 -2.36 -46.73
N SER A 13 52.04 -3.48 -47.17
CA SER A 13 52.54 -4.84 -47.50
C SER A 13 52.59 -5.82 -46.29
N LEU A 14 51.66 -6.78 -46.32
CA LEU A 14 51.76 -8.26 -46.08
C LEU A 14 52.35 -8.85 -44.79
N PHE A 15 51.56 -9.75 -44.15
CA PHE A 15 51.88 -11.12 -43.68
C PHE A 15 50.54 -11.81 -43.29
N HIS A 16 49.94 -12.73 -44.06
CA HIS A 16 50.11 -14.20 -44.14
C HIS A 16 50.12 -15.01 -42.82
N THR A 17 48.99 -15.71 -42.61
CA THR A 17 48.82 -17.12 -42.19
C THR A 17 49.06 -17.54 -40.73
N THR A 18 47.98 -17.93 -40.01
CA THR A 18 47.90 -19.25 -39.33
C THR A 18 46.45 -19.64 -38.98
N ILE A 19 46.18 -20.92 -39.17
CA ILE A 19 44.95 -21.67 -38.91
C ILE A 19 44.90 -22.08 -37.43
N PHE A 20 43.74 -21.96 -36.77
CA PHE A 20 43.32 -22.92 -35.74
C PHE A 20 41.79 -22.95 -35.64
N ALA A 21 41.24 -24.15 -35.84
CA ALA A 21 39.86 -24.48 -35.52
C ALA A 21 39.69 -24.59 -34.00
N PHE A 22 38.67 -23.94 -33.45
CA PHE A 22 38.12 -24.29 -32.14
C PHE A 22 36.61 -24.13 -32.18
N GLN A 23 35.90 -25.27 -32.27
CA GLN A 23 34.50 -25.35 -31.87
C GLN A 23 34.43 -25.18 -30.36
N ALA A 24 33.75 -24.13 -29.90
CA ALA A 24 33.20 -24.07 -28.57
C ALA A 24 31.75 -23.58 -28.67
N SER A 25 30.86 -24.48 -28.30
CA SER A 25 29.46 -24.21 -28.04
C SER A 25 29.34 -23.26 -26.85
N THR A 26 28.73 -22.09 -27.05
CA THR A 26 28.09 -21.34 -25.98
C THR A 26 26.80 -20.72 -26.50
N THR A 27 25.71 -21.37 -26.11
CA THR A 27 24.44 -20.74 -25.74
C THR A 27 24.62 -19.32 -25.19
N THR A 28 23.67 -18.45 -25.56
CA THR A 28 23.07 -17.34 -24.77
C THR A 28 23.14 -15.98 -25.47
N SER A 29 22.03 -15.58 -26.11
CA SER A 29 21.55 -14.21 -26.04
C SER A 29 20.03 -14.20 -26.26
N ARG A 30 19.32 -14.72 -25.26
CA ARG A 30 17.87 -14.52 -25.08
C ARG A 30 17.71 -13.69 -23.82
N ALA A 31 18.33 -12.52 -23.78
CA ALA A 31 18.34 -11.61 -22.65
C ALA A 31 17.95 -10.20 -23.09
N SER A 32 16.78 -10.06 -23.72
CA SER A 32 16.12 -8.76 -23.90
C SER A 32 14.59 -8.85 -23.86
N LYS A 33 14.04 -9.91 -23.27
CA LYS A 33 12.59 -10.07 -23.05
C LYS A 33 12.19 -10.26 -21.58
N THR A 34 13.11 -10.01 -20.64
CA THR A 34 12.90 -10.21 -19.20
C THR A 34 13.00 -8.90 -18.40
N ALA A 35 12.60 -7.77 -19.00
CA ALA A 35 12.55 -6.48 -18.32
C ALA A 35 11.13 -5.88 -18.28
N LEU A 36 10.12 -6.64 -18.73
CA LEU A 36 8.70 -6.26 -18.76
C LEU A 36 7.80 -7.35 -18.16
N GLN A 37 8.37 -8.14 -17.24
CA GLN A 37 7.64 -8.89 -16.21
C GLN A 37 7.97 -8.24 -14.86
N VAL A 38 7.71 -6.93 -14.75
CA VAL A 38 7.70 -6.27 -13.44
C VAL A 38 6.41 -6.72 -12.76
N HIS A 39 6.55 -7.73 -11.91
CA HIS A 39 5.68 -7.98 -10.76
C HIS A 39 4.18 -7.69 -10.98
N GLU A 40 3.51 -8.56 -11.75
CA GLU A 40 2.11 -8.90 -11.50
C GLU A 40 1.99 -9.78 -10.23
N ASP A 41 2.71 -9.43 -9.16
CA ASP A 41 2.21 -9.73 -7.82
C ASP A 41 1.03 -8.78 -7.66
N HIS A 42 -0.12 -9.15 -8.23
CA HIS A 42 -1.37 -8.60 -7.80
C HIS A 42 -1.31 -8.65 -6.28
N VAL A 43 -1.33 -7.48 -5.63
CA VAL A 43 -1.80 -7.39 -4.25
C VAL A 43 -3.29 -7.73 -4.35
N ILE A 44 -3.58 -9.01 -4.55
CA ILE A 44 -4.90 -9.60 -4.50
C ILE A 44 -5.30 -9.30 -3.07
N SER A 45 -6.26 -8.41 -2.87
CA SER A 45 -6.92 -8.31 -1.57
C SER A 45 -7.29 -9.74 -1.18
N ARG A 46 -6.73 -10.21 -0.07
CA ARG A 46 -6.86 -11.60 0.44
C ARG A 46 -8.33 -12.00 0.67
N ARG A 47 -9.25 -11.04 0.53
CA ARG A 47 -10.70 -11.14 0.63
C ARG A 47 -11.44 -11.47 -0.67
N SER A 48 -10.79 -11.49 -1.83
CA SER A 48 -11.49 -11.90 -3.08
C SER A 48 -12.02 -13.34 -3.00
N ALA A 49 -11.54 -14.13 -2.04
CA ALA A 49 -11.99 -15.48 -1.72
C ALA A 49 -13.02 -15.58 -0.56
N LEU A 50 -13.49 -14.46 0.02
CA LEU A 50 -14.34 -14.44 1.23
C LEU A 50 -15.78 -13.94 1.02
N ILE A 51 -16.24 -13.73 -0.21
CA ILE A 51 -17.65 -13.36 -0.44
C ILE A 51 -18.52 -14.62 -0.40
N ALA A 52 -18.84 -15.06 0.82
CA ALA A 52 -19.99 -15.91 1.17
C ALA A 52 -20.66 -15.32 2.44
N PRO A 53 -21.98 -15.49 2.62
CA PRO A 53 -22.84 -14.43 3.14
C PRO A 53 -22.90 -14.43 4.67
N LEU A 54 -22.55 -13.30 5.30
CA LEU A 54 -22.99 -13.00 6.66
C LEU A 54 -23.99 -11.84 6.63
N VAL A 55 -25.25 -12.20 6.33
CA VAL A 55 -26.41 -11.37 6.64
C VAL A 55 -26.93 -11.84 8.00
N ALA A 56 -26.55 -11.12 9.06
CA ALA A 56 -27.16 -11.11 10.40
C ALA A 56 -26.26 -10.20 11.26
N SER A 57 -26.65 -9.07 11.85
CA SER A 57 -27.97 -8.50 12.13
C SER A 57 -27.74 -7.00 12.32
N ILE A 58 -28.27 -6.16 11.43
CA ILE A 58 -28.25 -4.70 11.61
C ILE A 58 -29.45 -4.34 12.49
N GLY A 59 -29.20 -4.17 13.78
CA GLY A 59 -30.06 -3.40 14.67
C GLY A 59 -29.85 -1.91 14.39
N LEU A 60 -30.80 -1.33 13.66
CA LEU A 60 -30.89 0.09 13.36
C LEU A 60 -31.18 0.95 14.61
N THR A 61 -30.82 2.24 14.51
CA THR A 61 -31.14 3.40 15.39
C THR A 61 -30.20 3.58 16.58
N THR A 62 -29.55 4.73 16.80
CA THR A 62 -30.02 6.12 16.73
C THR A 62 -28.95 7.10 16.23
N THR A 63 -29.31 7.95 15.27
CA THR A 63 -28.54 9.14 14.88
C THR A 63 -28.68 10.23 15.94
N CYS A 64 -27.63 10.46 16.74
CA CYS A 64 -27.46 11.71 17.46
C CYS A 64 -26.62 12.65 16.59
N SER A 65 -27.29 13.53 15.85
CA SER A 65 -26.68 14.70 15.22
C SER A 65 -26.02 15.57 16.28
N ARG A 66 -24.68 15.65 16.26
CA ARG A 66 -23.90 16.50 17.16
C ARG A 66 -23.97 17.95 16.65
N PRO A 67 -24.17 18.96 17.52
CA PRO A 67 -24.19 20.34 17.09
C PRO A 67 -22.81 20.75 16.57
N SER A 68 -22.81 21.35 15.38
CA SER A 68 -21.73 22.17 14.86
C SER A 68 -21.54 23.36 15.82
N HIS A 69 -20.52 23.27 16.69
CA HIS A 69 -20.04 24.42 17.42
C HIS A 69 -18.85 25.01 16.69
N ALA A 70 -19.07 26.25 16.27
CA ALA A 70 -18.11 27.16 15.67
C ALA A 70 -16.81 27.26 16.48
N ALA A 71 -15.73 27.47 15.74
CA ALA A 71 -14.40 27.77 16.22
C ALA A 71 -14.37 28.95 17.22
N ALA A 72 -13.66 28.76 18.33
CA ALA A 72 -12.73 29.75 18.90
C ALA A 72 -12.14 29.23 20.23
N ALA A 73 -10.90 28.73 20.17
CA ALA A 73 -9.86 28.97 21.18
C ALA A 73 -8.54 28.41 20.62
N THR A 74 -7.88 29.24 19.82
CA THR A 74 -6.50 29.04 19.37
C THR A 74 -5.58 29.18 20.59
N ALA A 75 -5.40 28.10 21.35
CA ALA A 75 -4.33 28.01 22.32
C ALA A 75 -3.03 27.73 21.56
N VAL A 76 -2.22 28.78 21.43
CA VAL A 76 -0.81 28.69 21.05
C VAL A 76 -0.09 27.90 22.15
N LEU A 77 0.06 26.59 21.95
CA LEU A 77 1.06 25.75 22.62
C LEU A 77 1.99 25.22 21.54
N GLY A 78 3.26 25.62 21.62
CA GLY A 78 4.24 25.46 20.57
C GLY A 78 4.43 24.03 20.09
N GLY A 79 4.37 23.85 18.78
CA GLY A 79 5.34 23.06 18.01
C GLY A 79 5.24 21.53 18.02
N ALA A 80 4.49 20.92 18.94
CA ALA A 80 4.18 19.50 18.89
C ALA A 80 2.73 19.33 19.33
N THR A 81 1.85 18.89 18.43
CA THR A 81 0.58 18.28 18.83
C THR A 81 0.92 17.15 19.79
N GLN A 82 0.81 17.38 21.10
CA GLN A 82 1.01 16.34 22.10
C GLN A 82 -0.07 15.30 21.86
N ALA A 83 0.30 14.18 21.23
CA ALA A 83 -0.54 13.01 21.17
C ALA A 83 -0.87 12.59 22.61
N ALA A 84 -2.12 12.19 22.84
CA ALA A 84 -2.56 11.69 24.13
C ALA A 84 -1.68 10.50 24.56
N ARG A 85 -1.37 10.39 25.86
CA ARG A 85 -0.62 9.27 26.40
C ARG A 85 -1.45 7.99 26.28
N VAL A 86 -0.88 7.03 25.57
CA VAL A 86 -1.45 5.70 25.38
C VAL A 86 -0.80 4.75 26.38
N GLU A 87 -1.62 4.11 27.23
CA GLU A 87 -1.18 3.09 28.18
C GLU A 87 -0.96 1.75 27.46
N THR A 88 -1.85 1.39 26.55
CA THR A 88 -1.75 0.13 25.78
C THR A 88 -2.23 0.31 24.36
N TRP A 89 -1.38 -0.12 23.42
CA TRP A 89 -1.70 -0.16 21.99
C TRP A 89 -2.40 -1.47 21.63
N PRO A 90 -3.31 -1.47 20.63
CA PRO A 90 -3.82 -2.72 20.07
C PRO A 90 -2.68 -3.58 19.52
N GLY A 91 -2.85 -4.90 19.56
CA GLY A 91 -1.85 -5.83 19.05
C GLY A 91 -1.63 -5.72 17.53
N ILE A 92 -0.50 -6.26 17.06
CA ILE A 92 -0.11 -6.31 15.64
C ILE A 92 -1.18 -6.96 14.76
N ASP A 93 -1.98 -7.88 15.32
CA ASP A 93 -3.11 -8.53 14.63
C ASP A 93 -4.17 -7.52 14.14
N GLY A 94 -4.36 -6.41 14.86
CA GLY A 94 -5.24 -5.31 14.44
C GLY A 94 -4.63 -4.38 13.40
N LEU A 95 -3.29 -4.37 13.28
CA LEU A 95 -2.55 -3.45 12.40
C LEU A 95 -2.25 -4.06 11.03
N GLU A 96 -2.17 -5.40 10.93
CA GLU A 96 -1.81 -6.10 9.70
C GLU A 96 -2.70 -5.75 8.50
N PRO A 97 -4.04 -5.71 8.60
CA PRO A 97 -4.87 -5.34 7.45
C PRO A 97 -4.65 -3.88 7.02
N MET A 98 -4.34 -2.98 7.96
CA MET A 98 -4.01 -1.59 7.62
C MET A 98 -2.66 -1.51 6.91
N TYR A 99 -1.70 -2.37 7.25
CA TYR A 99 -0.42 -2.46 6.55
C TYR A 99 -0.59 -3.03 5.14
N GLU A 100 -1.44 -4.05 4.95
CA GLU A 100 -1.85 -4.53 3.62
C GLU A 100 -2.47 -3.41 2.77
N PHE A 101 -3.32 -2.57 3.39
CA PHE A 101 -3.90 -1.41 2.72
C PHE A 101 -2.85 -0.37 2.32
N LYS A 102 -1.86 -0.12 3.18
CA LYS A 102 -0.73 0.76 2.85
C LYS A 102 0.01 0.27 1.60
N LEU A 103 0.36 -1.02 1.54
CA LEU A 103 1.03 -1.60 0.37
C LEU A 103 0.15 -1.51 -0.90
N SER A 104 -1.17 -1.63 -0.74
CA SER A 104 -2.11 -1.43 -1.83
C SER A 104 -2.10 0.00 -2.37
N LEU A 105 -2.00 1.01 -1.50
CA LEU A 105 -1.84 2.41 -1.90
C LEU A 105 -0.49 2.67 -2.56
N ASP A 106 0.59 2.11 -2.03
CA ASP A 106 1.93 2.22 -2.62
C ASP A 106 1.93 1.69 -4.07
N ALA A 107 1.24 0.57 -4.31
CA ALA A 107 1.05 0.02 -5.66
C ALA A 107 0.18 0.92 -6.56
N VAL A 108 -0.83 1.60 -6.01
CA VAL A 108 -1.63 2.58 -6.77
C VAL A 108 -0.77 3.78 -7.18
N VAL A 109 0.01 4.35 -6.25
CA VAL A 109 0.90 5.49 -6.52
C VAL A 109 1.94 5.15 -7.58
N ALA A 110 2.51 3.94 -7.54
CA ALA A 110 3.42 3.45 -8.56
C ALA A 110 2.71 3.25 -9.91
N GLY A 111 1.51 2.68 -9.90
CA GLY A 111 0.73 2.40 -11.10
C GLY A 111 0.31 3.66 -11.86
N VAL A 112 -0.09 4.73 -11.16
CA VAL A 112 -0.55 5.96 -11.82
C VAL A 112 0.55 6.75 -12.54
N GLN A 113 1.83 6.43 -12.32
CA GLN A 113 2.95 7.05 -13.03
C GLN A 113 2.97 6.71 -14.54
N ASP A 114 2.29 5.64 -14.96
CA ASP A 114 2.14 5.30 -16.38
C ASP A 114 0.65 5.37 -16.76
N PRO A 115 0.25 6.31 -17.64
CA PRO A 115 -1.12 6.41 -18.15
C PRO A 115 -1.70 5.12 -18.73
N LYS A 116 -0.86 4.19 -19.20
CA LYS A 116 -1.31 2.87 -19.69
C LYS A 116 -1.90 2.00 -18.58
N ASN A 117 -1.53 2.25 -17.33
CA ASN A 117 -2.02 1.50 -16.17
C ASN A 117 -3.35 2.07 -15.63
N TRP A 118 -3.74 3.29 -16.02
CA TRP A 118 -4.92 3.98 -15.49
C TRP A 118 -6.22 3.18 -15.58
N PRO A 119 -6.53 2.48 -16.70
CA PRO A 119 -7.74 1.64 -16.77
C PRO A 119 -7.75 0.52 -15.71
N TYR A 120 -6.59 -0.06 -15.40
CA TYR A 120 -6.47 -1.11 -14.38
C TYR A 120 -6.62 -0.55 -12.97
N ILE A 121 -6.03 0.63 -12.70
CA ILE A 121 -6.20 1.34 -11.43
C ILE A 121 -7.66 1.75 -11.24
N GLN A 122 -8.31 2.29 -12.26
CA GLN A 122 -9.73 2.61 -12.22
C GLN A 122 -10.56 1.39 -11.86
N LYS A 123 -10.39 0.26 -12.56
CA LYS A 123 -11.11 -0.98 -12.28
C LYS A 123 -10.87 -1.49 -10.85
N ARG A 124 -9.64 -1.35 -10.34
CA ARG A 124 -9.31 -1.70 -8.95
C ARG A 124 -10.05 -0.80 -7.96
N LEU A 125 -10.10 0.51 -8.21
CA LEU A 125 -10.83 1.45 -7.36
C LEU A 125 -12.35 1.24 -7.44
N GLU A 126 -12.88 0.93 -8.62
CA GLU A 126 -14.29 0.54 -8.79
C GLU A 126 -14.63 -0.69 -7.96
N LYS A 127 -13.76 -1.70 -7.89
CA LYS A 127 -13.94 -2.84 -7.00
C LYS A 127 -13.80 -2.45 -5.52
N PHE A 128 -12.84 -1.60 -5.18
CA PHE A 128 -12.60 -1.17 -3.81
C PHE A 128 -13.81 -0.42 -3.20
N PHE A 129 -14.40 0.48 -3.99
CA PHE A 129 -15.61 1.23 -3.64
C PHE A 129 -16.91 0.51 -4.01
N GLY A 130 -16.82 -0.57 -4.79
CA GLY A 130 -17.94 -1.32 -5.32
C GLY A 130 -18.37 -2.46 -4.40
N GLY A 131 -19.66 -2.79 -4.44
CA GLY A 131 -20.28 -3.65 -3.44
C GLY A 131 -21.00 -2.81 -2.39
N PHE A 132 -22.21 -3.21 -2.04
CA PHE A 132 -23.13 -2.41 -1.23
C PHE A 132 -22.60 -2.17 0.19
N ILE A 133 -22.77 -3.15 1.09
CA ILE A 133 -22.35 -3.04 2.49
C ILE A 133 -20.95 -3.63 2.72
N VAL A 134 -20.57 -4.67 1.98
CA VAL A 134 -19.33 -5.44 2.18
C VAL A 134 -18.30 -5.12 1.10
N ASN A 135 -17.95 -3.84 0.96
CA ASN A 135 -16.86 -3.41 0.06
C ASN A 135 -15.53 -3.25 0.82
N GLU A 136 -14.43 -3.23 0.07
CA GLU A 136 -13.08 -3.14 0.65
C GLU A 136 -12.89 -1.81 1.41
N LYS A 137 -13.49 -0.70 0.92
CA LYS A 137 -13.51 0.58 1.65
C LYS A 137 -14.03 0.42 3.07
N ASN A 138 -15.23 -0.14 3.23
CA ASN A 138 -15.87 -0.32 4.53
C ASN A 138 -15.07 -1.27 5.42
N PHE A 139 -14.45 -2.30 4.83
CA PHE A 139 -13.56 -3.19 5.58
C PHE A 139 -12.37 -2.42 6.17
N TYR A 140 -11.53 -1.79 5.35
CA TYR A 140 -10.33 -1.12 5.85
C TYR A 140 -10.66 0.08 6.75
N PHE A 141 -11.71 0.83 6.42
CA PHE A 141 -12.18 1.90 7.30
C PHE A 141 -12.63 1.34 8.66
N GLY A 142 -13.39 0.24 8.65
CA GLY A 142 -13.83 -0.46 9.87
C GLY A 142 -12.67 -0.98 10.71
N VAL A 143 -11.64 -1.58 10.09
CA VAL A 143 -10.42 -2.02 10.79
C VAL A 143 -9.71 -0.82 11.43
N GLY A 144 -9.54 0.28 10.70
CA GLY A 144 -8.93 1.49 11.23
C GLY A 144 -9.70 2.06 12.44
N LEU A 145 -11.03 2.10 12.37
CA LEU A 145 -11.88 2.51 13.48
C LEU A 145 -11.79 1.56 14.67
N GLN A 146 -11.80 0.24 14.43
CA GLN A 146 -11.67 -0.76 15.48
C GLN A 146 -10.32 -0.61 16.19
N TYR A 147 -9.22 -0.49 15.43
CA TYR A 147 -7.89 -0.26 15.98
C TYR A 147 -7.87 0.99 16.88
N MET A 148 -8.43 2.11 16.41
CA MET A 148 -8.53 3.35 17.19
C MET A 148 -9.35 3.20 18.47
N ASN A 149 -10.42 2.40 18.44
CA ASN A 149 -11.28 2.18 19.60
C ASN A 149 -10.64 1.26 20.64
N ASP A 150 -9.77 0.35 20.20
CA ASP A 150 -9.07 -0.59 21.08
C ASP A 150 -7.88 0.05 21.82
N ILE A 151 -7.44 1.26 21.42
CA ILE A 151 -6.41 2.04 22.11
C ILE A 151 -6.86 2.35 23.54
N GLN A 152 -6.06 1.92 24.52
CA GLN A 152 -6.26 2.24 25.92
C GLN A 152 -5.38 3.42 26.30
N TYR A 153 -6.01 4.55 26.62
CA TYR A 153 -5.32 5.77 27.05
C TYR A 153 -5.05 5.74 28.56
N ASP A 154 -3.99 6.43 28.98
CA ASP A 154 -3.67 6.63 30.39
C ASP A 154 -4.86 7.25 31.14
N LYS A 155 -5.23 6.68 32.29
CA LYS A 155 -6.34 7.17 33.13
C LYS A 155 -6.13 8.60 33.64
N ALA A 156 -4.89 9.06 33.72
CA ALA A 156 -4.52 10.42 34.07
C ALA A 156 -4.49 11.38 32.87
N GLU A 157 -4.80 10.90 31.66
CA GLU A 157 -4.85 11.75 30.47
C GLU A 157 -6.10 12.65 30.48
N LEU A 158 -5.96 13.88 29.99
CA LEU A 158 -7.09 14.79 29.93
C LEU A 158 -8.05 14.35 28.81
N PRO A 159 -9.38 14.27 29.06
CA PRO A 159 -10.35 13.81 28.05
C PRO A 159 -10.28 14.55 26.72
N ASN A 160 -9.95 15.85 26.75
CA ASN A 160 -9.81 16.66 25.55
C ASN A 160 -8.66 16.19 24.65
N TYR A 161 -7.52 15.76 25.22
CA TYR A 161 -6.40 15.23 24.42
C TYR A 161 -6.77 13.90 23.76
N VAL A 162 -7.50 13.03 24.48
CA VAL A 162 -7.99 11.76 23.92
C VAL A 162 -8.93 12.02 22.73
N VAL A 163 -9.85 12.99 22.86
CA VAL A 163 -10.76 13.37 21.76
C VAL A 163 -9.97 13.90 20.55
N LEU A 164 -8.99 14.77 20.77
CA LEU A 164 -8.17 15.34 19.68
C LEU A 164 -7.31 14.28 18.98
N ASP A 165 -6.73 13.34 19.72
CA ASP A 165 -5.96 12.22 19.14
C ASP A 165 -6.87 11.31 18.30
N LYS A 166 -8.03 10.91 18.83
CA LYS A 166 -9.02 10.12 18.09
C LYS A 166 -9.50 10.82 16.83
N GLN A 167 -9.77 12.12 16.91
CA GLN A 167 -10.18 12.92 15.75
C GLN A 167 -9.07 12.98 14.70
N SER A 168 -7.82 13.20 15.11
CA SER A 168 -6.68 13.26 14.18
C SER A 168 -6.50 11.95 13.42
N ARG A 169 -6.66 10.81 14.09
CA ARG A 169 -6.63 9.48 13.45
C ARG A 169 -7.81 9.28 12.50
N TYR A 170 -9.02 9.64 12.93
CA TYR A 170 -10.21 9.56 12.10
C TYR A 170 -10.06 10.40 10.82
N ASP A 171 -9.62 11.64 10.96
CA ASP A 171 -9.43 12.58 9.84
C ASP A 171 -8.42 12.05 8.83
N ALA A 172 -7.32 11.44 9.30
CA ALA A 172 -6.33 10.81 8.43
C ALA A 172 -6.95 9.67 7.60
N LEU A 173 -7.73 8.77 8.23
CA LEU A 173 -8.44 7.69 7.52
C LEU A 173 -9.49 8.22 6.55
N GLU A 174 -10.30 9.18 6.98
CA GLU A 174 -11.35 9.77 6.16
C GLU A 174 -10.75 10.47 4.94
N GLN A 175 -9.65 11.21 5.12
CA GLN A 175 -8.93 11.87 4.05
C GLN A 175 -8.33 10.86 3.06
N THR A 176 -7.77 9.75 3.52
CA THR A 176 -7.33 8.65 2.64
C THR A 176 -8.47 8.17 1.74
N MET A 177 -9.65 7.91 2.31
CA MET A 177 -10.80 7.41 1.56
C MET A 177 -11.34 8.47 0.57
N LYS A 178 -11.41 9.74 0.98
CA LYS A 178 -11.82 10.86 0.12
C LYS A 178 -10.87 11.03 -1.07
N SER A 179 -9.56 11.01 -0.84
CA SER A 179 -8.57 11.15 -1.93
C SER A 179 -8.63 9.98 -2.91
N LEU A 180 -8.84 8.74 -2.44
CA LEU A 180 -9.07 7.58 -3.32
C LEU A 180 -10.37 7.68 -4.13
N GLU A 181 -11.45 8.19 -3.54
CA GLU A 181 -12.73 8.36 -4.23
C GLU A 181 -12.66 9.44 -5.30
N ASN A 182 -11.91 10.52 -5.03
CA ASN A 182 -11.61 11.55 -6.00
C ASN A 182 -10.74 10.99 -7.14
N LEU A 183 -9.70 10.20 -6.83
CA LEU A 183 -8.87 9.53 -7.83
C LEU A 183 -9.72 8.64 -8.75
N LYS A 184 -10.61 7.83 -8.18
CA LYS A 184 -11.57 7.01 -8.94
C LYS A 184 -12.40 7.86 -9.90
N SER A 185 -12.96 8.95 -9.40
CA SER A 185 -13.84 9.83 -10.17
C SER A 185 -13.10 10.52 -11.33
N VAL A 186 -11.87 10.99 -11.09
CA VAL A 186 -11.01 11.61 -12.11
C VAL A 186 -10.60 10.60 -13.19
N LEU A 187 -10.29 9.35 -12.81
CA LEU A 187 -9.96 8.31 -13.79
C LEU A 187 -11.17 7.92 -14.66
N ALA A 188 -12.39 7.96 -14.11
CA ALA A 188 -13.61 7.59 -14.82
C ALA A 188 -14.07 8.61 -15.89
N ILE A 189 -13.71 9.89 -15.75
CA ILE A 189 -14.09 10.94 -16.71
C ILE A 189 -13.36 10.76 -18.06
N GLY A 190 -12.12 10.26 -18.03
CA GLY A 190 -11.25 10.17 -19.20
C GLY A 190 -10.69 11.53 -19.63
N GLY A 191 -9.43 11.57 -20.08
CA GLY A 191 -8.76 12.82 -20.50
C GLY A 191 -8.29 13.72 -19.37
N SER A 192 -8.21 13.18 -18.14
CA SER A 192 -7.69 13.88 -16.97
C SER A 192 -6.20 14.20 -17.10
N ASP A 193 -5.82 15.35 -16.55
CA ASP A 193 -4.43 15.77 -16.45
C ASP A 193 -3.61 14.81 -15.57
N GLU A 194 -2.42 14.44 -16.04
CA GLU A 194 -1.55 13.45 -15.39
C GLU A 194 -1.11 13.92 -13.99
N ALA A 195 -0.80 15.21 -13.82
CA ALA A 195 -0.40 15.75 -12.53
C ALA A 195 -1.53 15.60 -11.50
N THR A 196 -2.78 15.90 -11.91
CA THR A 196 -3.96 15.73 -11.06
C THR A 196 -4.14 14.28 -10.60
N VAL A 197 -3.98 13.29 -11.49
CA VAL A 197 -4.09 11.87 -11.15
C VAL A 197 -3.00 11.46 -10.15
N VAL A 198 -1.75 11.85 -10.40
CA VAL A 198 -0.61 11.55 -9.53
C VAL A 198 -0.75 12.20 -8.15
N ASP A 199 -1.20 13.45 -8.09
CA ASP A 199 -1.36 14.20 -6.85
C ASP A 199 -2.46 13.61 -5.96
N LEU A 200 -3.59 13.16 -6.55
CA LEU A 200 -4.65 12.49 -5.79
C LEU A 200 -4.18 11.14 -5.23
N ALA A 201 -3.42 10.36 -6.00
CA ALA A 201 -2.84 9.11 -5.52
C ALA A 201 -1.87 9.37 -4.36
N LYS A 202 -0.94 10.32 -4.51
CA LYS A 202 -0.01 10.71 -3.44
C LYS A 202 -0.73 11.25 -2.21
N SER A 203 -1.78 12.05 -2.39
CA SER A 203 -2.60 12.56 -1.29
C SER A 203 -3.21 11.43 -0.47
N SER A 204 -3.73 10.39 -1.12
CA SER A 204 -4.25 9.22 -0.41
C SER A 204 -3.18 8.46 0.39
N GLN A 205 -2.00 8.27 -0.20
CA GLN A 205 -0.85 7.62 0.44
C GLN A 205 -0.34 8.44 1.63
N SER A 206 -0.16 9.76 1.46
CA SER A 206 0.29 10.67 2.52
C SER A 206 -0.68 10.72 3.69
N ALA A 207 -1.99 10.76 3.42
CA ALA A 207 -3.00 10.73 4.48
C ALA A 207 -2.93 9.42 5.30
N LEU A 208 -2.75 8.27 4.65
CA LEU A 208 -2.59 7.01 5.38
C LEU A 208 -1.25 6.95 6.12
N ALA A 209 -0.19 7.48 5.53
CA ALA A 209 1.11 7.60 6.21
C ALA A 209 1.00 8.46 7.48
N SER A 210 0.22 9.54 7.45
CA SER A 210 -0.07 10.35 8.65
C SER A 210 -0.81 9.55 9.73
N TRP A 211 -1.69 8.61 9.36
CA TRP A 211 -2.32 7.71 10.32
C TRP A 211 -1.30 6.77 10.98
N PHE A 212 -0.39 6.17 10.20
CA PHE A 212 0.69 5.33 10.72
C PHE A 212 1.71 6.11 11.57
N ALA A 213 1.95 7.38 11.27
CA ALA A 213 2.83 8.25 12.06
C ALA A 213 2.31 8.49 13.49
N LEU A 214 1.02 8.25 13.73
CA LEU A 214 0.42 8.31 15.06
C LEU A 214 0.54 6.99 15.84
N ILE A 215 1.21 5.97 15.29
CA ILE A 215 1.41 4.64 15.91
C ILE A 215 2.89 4.50 16.28
N PRO A 216 3.26 3.80 17.38
CA PRO A 216 4.66 3.62 17.74
C PRO A 216 5.42 2.94 16.60
N GLU A 217 6.58 3.50 16.25
CA GLU A 217 7.41 2.99 15.16
C GLU A 217 7.79 1.51 15.35
N LYS A 218 7.96 1.07 16.61
CA LYS A 218 8.22 -0.34 16.95
C LYS A 218 7.10 -1.27 16.48
N ASP A 219 5.83 -0.84 16.57
CA ASP A 219 4.67 -1.67 16.22
C ASP A 219 4.48 -1.67 14.70
N VAL A 220 4.78 -0.53 14.05
CA VAL A 220 4.81 -0.42 12.58
C VAL A 220 5.89 -1.33 11.97
N LYS A 221 7.09 -1.39 12.57
CA LYS A 221 8.14 -2.32 12.13
C LYS A 221 7.77 -3.78 12.39
N ALA A 222 7.16 -4.06 13.54
CA ALA A 222 6.76 -5.42 13.89
C ALA A 222 5.66 -5.96 12.97
N VAL A 223 4.69 -5.13 12.56
CA VAL A 223 3.67 -5.55 11.58
C VAL A 223 4.26 -5.76 10.19
N GLU A 224 5.25 -4.96 9.79
CA GLU A 224 5.96 -5.12 8.52
C GLU A 224 6.71 -6.47 8.48
N GLU A 225 7.48 -6.77 9.52
CA GLU A 225 8.19 -8.06 9.62
C GLU A 225 7.22 -9.24 9.62
N PHE A 226 6.16 -9.15 10.43
CA PHE A 226 5.12 -10.17 10.47
C PHE A 226 4.47 -10.38 9.10
N PHE A 227 4.11 -9.30 8.39
CA PHE A 227 3.51 -9.39 7.06
C PHE A 227 4.45 -10.07 6.05
N LEU A 228 5.75 -9.77 6.09
CA LEU A 228 6.75 -10.42 5.24
C LEU A 228 6.88 -11.91 5.55
N ASN A 229 6.86 -12.30 6.82
CA ASN A 229 6.95 -13.70 7.22
C ASN A 229 5.69 -14.48 6.81
N VAL A 230 4.50 -13.89 7.00
CA VAL A 230 3.24 -14.44 6.48
C VAL A 230 3.28 -14.58 4.96
N LYS A 231 3.76 -13.58 4.22
CA LYS A 231 3.86 -13.66 2.75
C LYS A 231 4.84 -14.76 2.29
N LYS A 232 5.91 -15.03 3.04
CA LYS A 232 6.84 -16.13 2.76
C LYS A 232 6.22 -17.49 3.06
N ALA A 233 5.39 -17.58 4.10
CA ALA A 233 4.70 -18.79 4.50
C ALA A 233 3.53 -19.13 3.55
N ASP A 234 2.88 -18.13 2.95
CA ASP A 234 1.80 -18.26 1.96
C ASP A 234 2.36 -18.74 0.60
N THR A 235 2.63 -20.05 0.52
CA THR A 235 3.30 -20.68 -0.62
C THR A 235 2.39 -20.77 -1.85
N ASN A 236 1.08 -20.95 -1.62
CA ASN A 236 0.08 -21.02 -2.68
C ASN A 236 -0.42 -19.64 -3.13
N ARG A 237 -0.07 -18.57 -2.40
CA ARG A 237 -0.41 -17.17 -2.65
C ARG A 237 -1.91 -16.89 -2.66
N ASP A 238 -2.68 -17.64 -1.87
CA ASP A 238 -4.12 -17.46 -1.76
C ASP A 238 -4.52 -16.41 -0.71
N GLY A 239 -3.54 -15.88 0.04
CA GLY A 239 -3.75 -14.88 1.06
C GLY A 239 -4.15 -15.43 2.43
N ARG A 240 -4.22 -16.75 2.56
CA ARG A 240 -4.43 -17.48 3.81
C ARG A 240 -3.21 -18.35 4.08
N LEU A 241 -3.15 -18.86 5.29
CA LEU A 241 -2.17 -19.88 5.66
C LEU A 241 -2.95 -21.13 6.04
N SER A 242 -2.74 -22.20 5.30
CA SER A 242 -3.17 -23.54 5.70
C SER A 242 -2.42 -24.00 6.97
N ASP A 243 -2.91 -25.04 7.64
CA ASP A 243 -2.23 -25.60 8.83
C ASP A 243 -0.79 -26.05 8.51
N ASP A 244 -0.55 -26.54 7.29
CA ASP A 244 0.77 -26.92 6.79
C ASP A 244 1.67 -25.72 6.53
N GLU A 245 1.11 -24.56 6.16
CA GLU A 245 1.87 -23.32 5.95
C GLU A 245 2.15 -22.58 7.26
N LEU A 246 1.28 -22.72 8.27
CA LEU A 246 1.46 -22.11 9.58
C LEU A 246 2.73 -22.56 10.28
N VAL A 247 3.23 -23.76 9.98
CA VAL A 247 4.47 -24.29 10.56
C VAL A 247 5.71 -23.47 10.17
N PHE A 248 5.63 -22.68 9.09
CA PHE A 248 6.71 -21.77 8.67
C PHE A 248 6.76 -20.47 9.48
N LEU A 249 5.72 -20.18 10.28
CA LEU A 249 5.72 -19.08 11.24
C LEU A 249 6.23 -19.55 12.59
N SER A 250 6.86 -18.64 13.35
CA SER A 250 7.21 -18.92 14.74
C SER A 250 5.94 -19.14 15.59
N PRO A 251 6.03 -19.85 16.74
CA PRO A 251 4.86 -20.08 17.60
C PRO A 251 4.14 -18.79 18.04
N ALA A 252 4.88 -17.69 18.24
CA ALA A 252 4.31 -16.39 18.58
C ALA A 252 3.51 -15.80 17.41
N GLU A 253 4.05 -15.86 16.20
CA GLU A 253 3.42 -15.37 14.97
C GLU A 253 2.19 -16.19 14.59
N GLN A 254 2.21 -17.51 14.82
CA GLN A 254 1.03 -18.36 14.63
C GLN A 254 -0.14 -17.89 15.51
N GLN A 255 0.13 -17.48 16.75
CA GLN A 255 -0.91 -16.96 17.64
C GLN A 255 -1.40 -15.58 17.20
N ILE A 256 -0.52 -14.72 16.69
CA ILE A 256 -0.92 -13.43 16.09
C ILE A 256 -1.82 -13.69 14.88
N TRP A 257 -1.43 -14.60 13.99
CA TRP A 257 -2.20 -14.96 12.81
C TRP A 257 -3.58 -15.51 13.15
N LYS A 258 -3.66 -16.45 14.10
CA LYS A 258 -4.95 -17.00 14.58
C LYS A 258 -5.87 -15.89 15.09
N ARG A 259 -5.38 -14.99 15.96
CA ARG A 259 -6.18 -13.85 16.43
C ARG A 259 -6.62 -12.92 15.29
N ARG A 260 -5.76 -12.69 14.30
CA ARG A 260 -6.09 -11.89 13.11
C ARG A 260 -7.21 -12.54 12.31
N VAL A 261 -7.14 -13.85 12.07
CA VAL A 261 -8.19 -14.61 11.37
C VAL A 261 -9.47 -14.63 12.20
N ASP A 262 -9.42 -14.79 13.52
CA ASP A 262 -10.63 -14.76 14.36
C ASP A 262 -11.31 -13.39 14.35
N LYS A 263 -10.52 -12.30 14.26
CA LYS A 263 -11.03 -10.92 14.23
C LYS A 263 -11.55 -10.48 12.88
N PHE A 264 -10.88 -10.89 11.80
CA PHE A 264 -11.11 -10.34 10.46
C PHE A 264 -11.24 -11.38 9.35
N GLY A 265 -10.99 -12.66 9.61
CA GLY A 265 -10.99 -13.74 8.62
C GLY A 265 -12.36 -14.13 8.09
#